data_AF-M0P4S4-F1
#
_entry.id   AF-M0P4S4-F1
#
_cell.length_a   1.000
_cell.length_b   1.000
_cell.length_c   1.000
_cell.angle_alpha   90.00
_cell.angle_beta   90.00
_cell.angle_gamma   90.00
#
_symmetry.space_group_name_H-M   'P 1'
#
loop_
_entity.id
_entity.type
_entity.pdbx_description
1 polymer ?
#
loop_
_entity_poly.entity_id
_entity_poly.type
_entity_poly.pdbx_seq_one_letter_code
_entity_poly.pdbx_strand_id
1 'polypeptide(L)'
;MSDADGGGPMSVADRFGASVEITGPDPETEGFFFVKRRDEVDHDAFVTGLLGLVGTADRLVLHHRSGFAVVRLSHGRAQQLGRLPWVDAVGGVRFDPEQFAAIAGVPVE
;
A
#
# COMPACT_ATOMS: atom_id res chain seq x y z
N MET A 1 22.36 40.05 -24.36
CA MET A 1 22.08 40.48 -22.98
C MET A 1 20.62 40.19 -22.73
N SER A 2 20.17 39.26 -21.90
CA SER A 2 20.79 38.17 -21.17
C SER A 2 19.64 37.23 -20.79
N ASP A 3 19.97 35.95 -20.63
CA ASP A 3 19.11 34.85 -20.21
C ASP A 3 18.37 35.09 -18.89
N ALA A 4 17.23 34.43 -18.74
CA ALA A 4 16.73 33.97 -17.45
C ALA A 4 16.00 32.63 -17.65
N ASP A 5 16.81 31.59 -17.81
CA ASP A 5 16.42 30.19 -17.64
C ASP A 5 16.04 29.96 -16.17
N GLY A 6 14.75 29.70 -15.93
CA GLY A 6 14.20 29.41 -14.61
C GLY A 6 14.43 27.95 -14.24
N GLY A 7 15.67 27.59 -13.93
CA GLY A 7 16.06 26.26 -13.48
C GLY A 7 15.38 25.87 -12.16
N GLY A 8 14.31 25.07 -12.27
CA GLY A 8 13.87 24.22 -11.17
C GLY A 8 14.99 23.26 -10.75
N PRO A 9 15.00 22.75 -9.50
CA PRO A 9 16.08 21.90 -9.01
C PRO A 9 16.27 20.69 -9.93
N MET A 10 17.38 20.65 -10.67
CA MET A 10 17.74 19.51 -11.51
C MET A 10 17.82 18.26 -10.64
N SER A 11 17.12 17.20 -11.03
CA SER A 11 17.23 15.93 -10.31
C SER A 11 18.63 15.36 -10.51
N VAL A 12 19.10 14.52 -9.57
CA VAL A 12 20.38 13.82 -9.71
C VAL A 12 20.42 13.00 -11.01
N ALA A 13 19.29 12.47 -11.47
CA ALA A 13 19.22 11.73 -12.73
C ALA A 13 19.51 12.60 -13.96
N ASP A 14 18.98 13.84 -14.00
CA ASP A 14 19.18 14.77 -15.11
C ASP A 14 20.65 15.18 -15.26
N ARG A 15 21.38 15.26 -14.14
CA ARG A 15 22.81 15.62 -14.12
C ARG A 15 23.72 14.56 -14.73
N PHE A 16 23.30 13.29 -14.75
CA PHE A 16 24.11 12.17 -15.23
C PHE A 16 23.63 11.59 -16.57
N GLY A 17 22.59 12.16 -17.20
CA GLY A 17 22.03 11.63 -18.44
C GLY A 17 21.53 10.19 -18.30
N ALA A 18 21.17 9.77 -17.09
CA ALA A 18 20.77 8.40 -16.77
C ALA A 18 19.24 8.27 -16.86
N SER A 19 18.76 7.36 -17.71
CA SER A 19 17.37 6.93 -17.69
C SER A 19 17.17 5.92 -16.56
N VAL A 20 16.31 6.22 -15.59
CA VAL A 20 15.90 5.26 -14.56
C VAL A 20 14.55 4.68 -14.96
N GLU A 21 14.54 3.40 -15.33
CA GLU A 21 13.32 2.62 -15.51
C GLU A 21 13.05 1.85 -14.22
N ILE A 22 11.99 2.21 -13.50
CA ILE A 22 11.55 1.48 -12.31
C ILE A 22 10.55 0.42 -12.77
N THR A 23 11.01 -0.81 -12.97
CA THR A 23 10.14 -1.95 -13.21
C THR A 23 9.59 -2.44 -11.88
N GLY A 24 8.36 -2.04 -11.55
CA GLY A 24 7.61 -2.61 -10.43
C GLY A 24 7.11 -4.02 -10.72
N PRO A 25 6.64 -4.75 -9.70
CA PRO A 25 5.95 -6.02 -9.94
C PRO A 25 4.73 -5.80 -10.84
N ASP A 26 4.39 -6.83 -11.62
CA ASP A 26 3.22 -6.85 -12.50
C ASP A 26 1.98 -6.40 -11.70
N PRO A 27 1.19 -5.42 -12.21
CA PRO A 27 0.03 -4.88 -11.51
C PRO A 27 -1.00 -5.93 -11.10
N GLU A 28 -1.06 -7.07 -11.79
CA GLU A 28 -1.98 -8.18 -11.52
C GLU A 28 -1.40 -9.19 -10.51
N THR A 29 -0.13 -9.06 -10.13
CA THR A 29 0.47 -9.93 -9.10
C THR A 29 -0.18 -9.65 -7.75
N GLU A 30 -0.77 -10.70 -7.19
CA GLU A 30 -1.32 -10.70 -5.82
C GLU A 30 -0.20 -10.75 -4.77
N GLY A 31 -0.38 -10.01 -3.69
CA GLY A 31 0.54 -9.97 -2.56
C GLY A 31 -0.12 -9.42 -1.30
N PHE A 32 0.64 -9.38 -0.22
CA PHE A 32 0.20 -8.80 1.04
C PHE A 32 0.70 -7.37 1.19
N PHE A 33 -0.21 -6.49 1.59
CA PHE A 33 0.05 -5.08 1.75
C PHE A 33 -0.39 -4.61 3.13
N PHE A 34 0.53 -3.95 3.82
CA PHE A 34 0.22 -3.17 4.99
C PHE A 34 -0.43 -1.85 4.57
N VAL A 35 -1.52 -1.49 5.23
CA VAL A 35 -2.27 -0.27 4.99
C VAL A 35 -2.41 0.45 6.32
N LYS A 36 -1.91 1.68 6.39
CA LYS A 36 -2.05 2.55 7.56
C LYS A 36 -3.14 3.59 7.29
N ARG A 37 -4.07 3.74 8.22
CA ARG A 37 -5.05 4.84 8.18
C ARG A 37 -4.40 6.13 8.66
N ARG A 38 -4.94 7.28 8.24
CA ARG A 38 -4.60 8.55 8.88
C ARG A 38 -5.15 8.61 10.30
N ASP A 39 -4.48 9.35 11.17
CA ASP A 39 -4.78 9.36 12.61
C ASP A 39 -6.20 9.88 12.91
N GLU A 40 -6.72 10.79 12.09
CA GLU A 40 -8.06 11.39 12.23
C GLU A 40 -9.21 10.48 11.77
N VAL A 41 -8.90 9.38 11.07
CA VAL A 41 -9.90 8.47 10.50
C VAL A 41 -10.33 7.47 11.57
N ASP A 42 -11.64 7.35 11.81
CA ASP A 42 -12.18 6.34 12.73
C ASP A 42 -11.80 4.91 12.29
N HIS A 43 -11.45 4.05 13.26
CA HIS A 43 -10.96 2.71 12.99
C HIS A 43 -12.03 1.80 12.36
N ASP A 44 -13.27 1.86 12.85
CA ASP A 44 -14.35 1.00 12.35
C ASP A 44 -14.81 1.44 10.96
N ALA A 45 -14.81 2.76 10.71
CA ALA A 45 -15.01 3.33 9.38
C ALA A 45 -13.89 2.93 8.40
N PHE A 46 -12.63 2.93 8.85
CA PHE A 46 -11.49 2.47 8.07
C PHE A 46 -11.63 1.00 7.67
N VAL A 47 -11.93 0.11 8.63
CA VAL A 47 -12.12 -1.33 8.35
C VAL A 47 -13.30 -1.57 7.41
N THR A 48 -14.42 -0.88 7.63
CA THR A 48 -15.59 -0.99 6.76
C THR A 48 -15.29 -0.51 5.34
N GLY A 49 -14.59 0.61 5.20
CA GLY A 49 -14.13 1.13 3.91
C GLY A 49 -13.19 0.16 3.19
N LEU A 50 -12.24 -0.44 3.93
CA LEU A 50 -11.37 -1.48 3.38
C LEU A 50 -12.15 -2.70 2.91
N LEU A 51 -13.08 -3.24 3.70
CA LEU A 51 -13.90 -4.39 3.33
C LEU A 51 -14.68 -4.13 2.03
N GLY A 52 -15.26 -2.94 1.88
CA GLY A 52 -15.95 -2.53 0.65
C GLY A 52 -15.03 -2.47 -0.57
N LEU A 53 -13.74 -2.20 -0.39
CA LEU A 53 -12.76 -2.11 -1.47
C LEU A 53 -12.06 -3.43 -1.77
N VAL A 54 -11.78 -4.27 -0.78
CA VAL A 54 -11.13 -5.56 -1.00
C VAL A 54 -12.13 -6.63 -1.44
N GLY A 55 -13.42 -6.41 -1.17
CA GLY A 55 -14.54 -7.21 -1.67
C GLY A 55 -14.90 -8.37 -0.75
N THR A 56 -13.94 -9.21 -0.36
CA THR A 56 -14.19 -10.35 0.54
C THR A 56 -13.42 -10.22 1.85
N ALA A 57 -14.01 -10.73 2.94
CA ALA A 57 -13.38 -10.71 4.26
C ALA A 57 -12.03 -11.45 4.26
N ASP A 58 -11.88 -12.52 3.46
CA ASP A 58 -10.65 -13.32 3.36
C ASP A 58 -9.45 -12.54 2.81
N ARG A 59 -9.71 -11.37 2.18
CA ARG A 59 -8.66 -10.45 1.73
C ARG A 59 -8.26 -9.44 2.80
N LEU A 60 -9.01 -9.30 3.88
CA LEU A 60 -8.63 -8.55 5.08
C LEU A 60 -8.09 -9.54 6.12
N VAL A 61 -6.77 -9.68 6.16
CA VAL A 61 -6.12 -10.77 6.90
C VAL A 61 -6.01 -10.47 8.38
N LEU A 62 -5.70 -9.22 8.71
CA LEU A 62 -5.68 -8.73 10.08
C LEU A 62 -5.89 -7.22 10.09
N HIS A 63 -6.42 -6.71 11.19
CA HIS A 63 -6.42 -5.29 11.47
C HIS A 63 -6.21 -5.06 12.97
N HIS A 64 -5.70 -3.88 13.31
CA HIS A 64 -5.46 -3.51 14.70
C HIS A 64 -5.95 -2.08 14.96
N ARG A 65 -6.50 -1.85 16.16
CA ARG A 65 -7.07 -0.54 16.56
C ARG A 65 -6.07 0.61 16.56
N SER A 66 -4.78 0.31 16.56
CA SER A 66 -3.72 1.30 16.34
C SER A 66 -3.69 1.89 14.93
N GLY A 67 -4.59 1.46 14.03
CA GLY A 67 -4.81 2.11 12.74
C GLY A 67 -4.10 1.47 11.57
N PHE A 68 -3.98 0.15 11.56
CA PHE A 68 -3.48 -0.55 10.38
C PHE A 68 -4.23 -1.84 10.08
N ALA A 69 -4.08 -2.29 8.83
CA ALA A 69 -4.53 -3.58 8.34
C ALA A 69 -3.48 -4.23 7.44
N VAL A 70 -3.49 -5.56 7.35
CA VAL A 70 -2.83 -6.30 6.27
C VAL A 70 -3.91 -6.86 5.36
N VAL A 71 -3.78 -6.56 4.08
CA VAL A 71 -4.72 -6.98 3.04
C VAL A 71 -4.02 -7.77 1.95
N ARG A 72 -4.77 -8.66 1.30
CA ARG A 72 -4.34 -9.39 0.11
C ARG A 72 -5.00 -8.79 -1.14
N LEU A 73 -4.18 -8.21 -2.01
CA LEU A 73 -4.62 -7.51 -3.22
C LEU A 73 -3.60 -7.66 -4.34
N SER A 74 -4.01 -7.38 -5.57
CA SER A 74 -3.07 -7.13 -6.66
C SER A 74 -2.28 -5.82 -6.43
N HIS A 75 -1.05 -5.77 -6.94
CA HIS A 75 -0.18 -4.61 -6.78
C HIS A 75 -0.81 -3.31 -7.32
N GLY A 76 -1.50 -3.37 -8.46
CA GLY A 76 -2.22 -2.22 -9.01
C GLY A 76 -3.31 -1.68 -8.07
N ARG A 77 -4.07 -2.57 -7.42
CA ARG A 77 -5.10 -2.18 -6.43
C ARG A 77 -4.47 -1.60 -5.17
N ALA A 78 -3.35 -2.14 -4.71
CA ALA A 78 -2.62 -1.60 -3.56
C ALA A 78 -2.13 -0.16 -3.83
N GLN A 79 -1.62 0.11 -5.03
CA GLN A 79 -1.25 1.47 -5.44
C GLN A 79 -2.45 2.42 -5.49
N GLN A 80 -3.60 1.97 -5.98
CA GLN A 80 -4.84 2.76 -5.98
C GLN A 80 -5.30 3.07 -4.55
N LEU A 81 -5.20 2.10 -3.64
CA LEU A 81 -5.55 2.27 -2.24
C LEU A 81 -4.70 3.36 -1.56
N GLY A 82 -3.41 3.42 -1.88
CA GLY A 82 -2.50 4.46 -1.37
C GLY A 82 -2.82 5.89 -1.82
N ARG A 83 -3.72 6.07 -2.81
CA ARG A 83 -4.17 7.39 -3.27
C ARG A 83 -5.42 7.89 -2.55
N LEU A 84 -6.02 7.06 -1.67
CA LEU A 84 -7.24 7.44 -0.97
C LEU A 84 -6.93 8.43 0.16
N PRO A 85 -7.82 9.43 0.38
CA PRO A 85 -7.54 10.53 1.31
C PRO A 85 -7.51 10.10 2.79
N TRP A 86 -8.05 8.93 3.12
CA TRP A 86 -8.08 8.35 4.46
C TRP A 86 -6.94 7.35 4.72
N VAL A 87 -6.09 7.10 3.72
CA VAL A 87 -4.90 6.26 3.82
C VAL A 87 -3.67 7.15 4.03
N ASP A 88 -2.83 6.75 4.99
CA ASP A 88 -1.55 7.39 5.28
C ASP A 88 -0.42 6.73 4.49
N ALA A 89 -0.38 5.39 4.50
CA ALA A 89 0.65 4.63 3.81
C ALA A 89 0.15 3.27 3.34
N VAL A 90 0.73 2.80 2.22
CA VAL A 90 0.61 1.42 1.74
C VAL A 90 1.99 0.87 1.42
N GLY A 91 2.29 -0.33 1.89
CA GLY A 91 3.58 -0.98 1.66
C GLY A 91 3.46 -2.50 1.56
N GLY A 92 4.22 -3.11 0.66
CA GLY A 92 4.29 -4.57 0.56
C GLY A 92 4.91 -5.19 1.82
N VAL A 93 4.33 -6.28 2.29
CA VAL A 93 4.84 -7.04 3.45
C VAL A 93 4.94 -8.52 3.11
N ARG A 94 5.91 -9.20 3.72
CA ARG A 94 5.90 -10.66 3.77
C ARG A 94 4.97 -11.09 4.87
N PHE A 95 3.94 -11.84 4.51
CA PHE A 95 2.97 -12.37 5.44
C PHE A 95 2.64 -13.80 5.02
N ASP A 96 2.68 -14.71 5.99
CA ASP A 96 2.33 -16.12 5.82
C ASP A 96 1.06 -16.39 6.63
N PRO A 97 -0.10 -16.55 5.98
CA PRO A 97 -1.37 -16.81 6.65
C PRO A 97 -1.38 -18.13 7.43
N GLU A 98 -0.71 -19.16 6.93
CA GLU A 98 -0.68 -20.47 7.56
C GLU A 98 0.14 -20.42 8.85
N GLN A 99 1.31 -19.78 8.79
CA GLN A 99 2.13 -19.55 9.97
C GLN A 99 1.41 -18.68 11.00
N PHE A 100 0.72 -17.63 10.56
CA PHE A 100 -0.05 -16.76 11.45
C PHE A 100 -1.19 -17.52 12.13
N ALA A 101 -1.97 -18.30 11.37
CA ALA A 101 -3.07 -19.09 11.87
C ALA A 101 -2.62 -20.16 12.89
N ALA A 102 -1.49 -20.83 12.63
CA ALA A 102 -0.88 -21.78 13.55
C ALA A 102 -0.50 -21.14 14.90
N ILE A 103 0.00 -19.90 14.88
CA ILE A 103 0.34 -19.15 16.10
C ILE A 103 -0.93 -18.62 16.80
N ALA A 104 -1.92 -18.16 16.03
CA ALA A 104 -3.15 -17.56 16.55
C ALA A 104 -4.17 -18.59 17.05
N GLY A 105 -4.00 -19.87 16.72
CA GLY A 105 -4.93 -20.94 17.08
C GLY A 105 -6.26 -20.87 16.30
N VAL A 106 -6.24 -20.30 15.09
CA VAL A 106 -7.42 -20.14 14.22
C VAL A 106 -7.29 -21.10 13.04
N PRO A 107 -8.34 -21.85 12.64
CA PRO A 107 -8.29 -22.70 11.45
C PRO A 107 -8.18 -21.85 10.16
N VAL A 108 -7.41 -22.34 9.19
CA VAL A 108 -7.36 -21.80 7.82
C VAL A 108 -8.36 -22.60 6.99
N GLU A 109 -9.40 -21.95 6.44
CA GLU A 109 -10.28 -22.51 5.40
C GLU A 109 -9.93 -21.92 4.03
#